data_AF-A0A2A2JB00-F1
#
_entry.id   AF-A0A2A2JB00-F1
#
_cell.length_a   1.000
_cell.length_b   1.000
_cell.length_c   1.000
_cell.angle_alpha   90.00
_cell.angle_beta   90.00
_cell.angle_gamma   90.00
#
_symmetry.space_group_name_H-M   'P 1'
#
loop_
_entity.id
_entity.type
_entity.pdbx_description
1 polymer ?
#
loop_
_entity_poly.entity_id
_entity_poly.type
_entity_poly.pdbx_seq_one_letter_code
_entity_poly.pdbx_strand_id
1 'polypeptide(L)'
;MQRDSNSGREMRATRMSVVDFWKNETQGDGLNIRVAHGVNSWPDLVDQLHEPFLNKSMMIEGDVFLQAHRRPRHRAIPVMRADTKLADRITFKEWLREVANLHKAIKINFRSNEVVRPVLQDLYATQADPTAHVLQYPVILHANVFRSPRSVEPEVDPATFVERTSNLFPDATLSLGWTKQSNFSHLHPKFKRLTWRQLFEILEYIARLEQPVMLSIRLSVAAASKEQLLWLLGMDQSVSLLIWSDEEDKIDDWNSIVQLRRSTTKNRILYDLIPKHRKLMQTMSNEPIENATPFQLSKWNAVQFASSTDSLSTVVRSEQGPAFIGQPTALLISQIAPPLYPAKQYITGKVHFLPKKYANEIEIDEKSGLIIYLMNKIQEIESPDIKNSLEVFIGYNGRVKIENSNSSDRAYETKSVGQLPKSACYEFIVIDEGWQVKADVWTADCKGEKKRASSKPPAATSVKLHTPFHQRKRSLRNVVVAKTGDGAVDFLLEELHHSFANHLLKFVSLILPLLVIILRIQ
;
A
#
# COMPACT_ATOMS: atom_id res chain seq x y z
N MET A 1 -30.41 -11.51 18.04
CA MET A 1 -30.05 -10.46 19.03
C MET A 1 -28.54 -10.20 18.88
N GLN A 2 -28.17 -9.59 17.76
CA GLN A 2 -26.81 -9.13 17.47
C GLN A 2 -26.66 -7.77 18.14
N ARG A 3 -25.67 -7.62 19.03
CA ARG A 3 -25.25 -6.30 19.48
C ARG A 3 -24.47 -5.66 18.34
N ASP A 4 -25.03 -4.58 17.80
CA ASP A 4 -24.27 -3.56 17.10
C ASP A 4 -23.11 -3.10 17.99
N SER A 5 -21.88 -3.47 17.65
CA SER A 5 -20.66 -3.00 18.32
C SER A 5 -20.05 -1.78 17.62
N ASN A 6 -20.85 -1.03 16.85
CA ASN A 6 -20.44 0.21 16.19
C ASN A 6 -20.97 1.48 16.89
N SER A 7 -21.22 1.41 18.19
CA SER A 7 -21.44 2.61 19.00
C SER A 7 -20.09 3.31 19.22
N GLY A 8 -19.95 4.50 18.64
CA GLY A 8 -18.81 5.43 18.70
C GLY A 8 -17.75 5.17 19.77
N ARG A 9 -16.58 4.68 19.35
CA ARG A 9 -15.34 5.01 20.04
C ARG A 9 -15.12 6.50 19.85
N GLU A 10 -15.31 7.28 20.92
CA GLU A 10 -14.87 8.67 20.99
C GLU A 10 -13.41 8.73 20.51
N MET A 11 -13.12 9.54 19.48
CA MET A 11 -11.78 9.63 18.91
C MET A 11 -10.83 10.21 19.97
N ARG A 12 -9.98 9.35 20.52
CA ARG A 12 -8.91 9.78 21.43
C ARG A 12 -7.90 10.62 20.67
N ALA A 13 -7.43 11.69 21.30
CA ALA A 13 -6.44 12.59 20.73
C ALA A 13 -5.16 11.87 20.26
N THR A 14 -4.79 10.78 20.94
CA THR A 14 -3.64 9.93 20.58
C THR A 14 -3.72 9.34 19.16
N ARG A 15 -4.94 9.15 18.64
CA ARG A 15 -5.21 8.56 17.33
C ARG A 15 -5.26 9.58 16.20
N MET A 16 -5.32 10.87 16.54
CA MET A 16 -5.44 11.93 15.55
C MET A 16 -4.16 12.10 14.73
N SER A 17 -4.30 12.48 13.47
CA SER A 17 -3.16 12.93 12.66
C SER A 17 -2.54 14.18 13.28
N VAL A 18 -1.21 14.25 13.32
CA VAL A 18 -0.49 15.43 13.86
C VAL A 18 -0.88 16.70 13.10
N VAL A 19 -1.06 16.61 11.78
CA VAL A 19 -1.43 17.78 10.97
C VAL A 19 -2.87 18.21 11.26
N ASP A 20 -3.79 17.27 11.44
CA ASP A 20 -5.18 17.58 11.74
C ASP A 20 -5.36 18.09 13.18
N PHE A 21 -4.54 17.60 14.12
CA PHE A 21 -4.51 18.08 15.48
C PHE A 21 -4.04 19.54 15.55
N TRP A 22 -3.00 19.91 14.79
CA TRP A 22 -2.46 21.26 14.69
C TRP A 22 -2.93 22.01 13.43
N LYS A 23 -4.18 21.81 13.01
CA LYS A 23 -4.65 22.27 11.70
C LYS A 23 -4.54 23.79 11.51
N ASN A 24 -4.76 24.56 12.57
CA ASN A 24 -4.73 26.03 12.51
C ASN A 24 -3.29 26.56 12.38
N GLU A 25 -2.38 26.01 13.16
CA GLU A 25 -0.96 26.38 13.20
C GLU A 25 -0.23 25.91 11.94
N THR A 26 -0.59 24.75 11.42
CA THR A 26 0.01 24.17 10.21
C THR A 26 -0.64 24.66 8.92
N GLN A 27 -1.78 25.35 9.00
CA GLN A 27 -2.64 25.66 7.86
C GLN A 27 -3.03 24.39 7.06
N GLY A 28 -3.08 23.24 7.75
CA GLY A 28 -3.36 21.93 7.15
C GLY A 28 -2.24 21.37 6.26
N ASP A 29 -1.02 21.91 6.32
CA ASP A 29 0.12 21.46 5.53
C ASP A 29 1.20 20.82 6.40
N GLY A 30 1.53 19.55 6.11
CA GLY A 30 2.56 18.82 6.84
C GLY A 30 3.98 19.37 6.66
N LEU A 31 4.22 20.31 5.73
CA LEU A 31 5.49 21.04 5.62
C LEU A 31 5.70 22.04 6.77
N ASN A 32 4.64 22.45 7.45
CA ASN A 32 4.72 23.40 8.56
C ASN A 32 4.99 22.72 9.91
N ILE A 33 4.93 21.38 9.96
CA ILE A 33 5.31 20.62 11.16
C ILE A 33 6.82 20.72 11.39
N ARG A 34 7.16 20.99 12.65
CA ARG A 34 8.53 20.98 13.18
C ARG A 34 8.67 19.91 14.25
N VAL A 35 9.78 19.20 14.20
CA VAL A 35 10.07 18.05 15.07
C VAL A 35 11.30 18.38 15.93
N ALA A 36 11.20 18.13 17.22
CA ALA A 36 12.35 18.10 18.13
C ALA A 36 12.90 16.68 18.17
N HIS A 37 14.07 16.47 17.56
CA HIS A 37 14.69 15.16 17.46
C HIS A 37 15.57 14.84 18.67
N GLY A 38 15.65 13.55 18.99
CA GLY A 38 16.64 13.03 19.93
C GLY A 38 16.48 13.56 21.34
N VAL A 39 15.25 13.89 21.76
CA VAL A 39 14.98 14.42 23.10
C VAL A 39 15.00 13.27 24.09
N ASN A 40 16.20 12.94 24.57
CA ASN A 40 16.48 11.69 25.30
C ASN A 40 17.07 11.91 26.69
N SER A 41 17.35 13.16 27.08
CA SER A 41 17.96 13.53 28.35
C SER A 41 17.21 14.66 29.05
N TRP A 42 17.52 14.89 30.33
CA TRP A 42 16.90 15.95 31.13
C TRP A 42 17.22 17.34 30.55
N PRO A 43 18.47 17.63 30.16
CA PRO A 43 18.80 18.84 29.41
C PRO A 43 17.93 19.02 28.16
N ASP A 44 17.77 17.97 27.34
CA ASP A 44 16.96 18.09 26.12
C ASP A 44 15.49 18.44 26.45
N LEU A 45 14.91 17.84 27.50
CA LEU A 45 13.55 18.16 27.95
C LEU A 45 13.42 19.62 28.45
N VAL A 46 14.43 20.10 29.19
CA VAL A 46 14.48 21.50 29.65
C VAL A 46 14.59 22.46 28.48
N ASP A 47 15.41 22.15 27.48
CA ASP A 47 15.52 22.95 26.26
C ASP A 47 14.17 23.04 25.52
N GLN A 48 13.39 21.95 25.51
CA GLN A 48 12.04 21.95 24.94
C GLN A 48 11.03 22.79 25.73
N LEU A 49 11.18 22.93 27.05
CA LEU A 49 10.35 23.81 27.87
C LEU A 49 10.63 25.29 27.62
N HIS A 50 11.88 25.63 27.30
CA HIS A 50 12.33 27.01 27.10
C HIS A 50 12.44 27.41 25.61
N GLU A 51 11.89 26.61 24.70
CA GLU A 51 11.98 26.89 23.27
C GLU A 51 11.25 28.20 22.90
N PRO A 52 11.81 29.06 22.02
CA PRO A 52 11.14 30.28 21.60
C PRO A 52 9.82 29.98 20.87
N PHE A 53 8.76 30.74 21.17
CA PHE A 53 7.43 30.53 20.59
C PHE A 53 7.41 30.44 19.04
N LEU A 54 8.19 31.29 18.36
CA LEU A 54 8.29 31.29 16.89
C LEU A 54 8.98 30.04 16.31
N ASN A 55 9.73 29.33 17.14
CA ASN A 55 10.43 28.10 16.78
C ASN A 55 9.89 26.86 17.48
N LYS A 56 8.71 26.98 18.10
CA LYS A 56 8.08 25.91 18.84
C LYS A 56 7.91 24.68 17.95
N SER A 57 8.39 23.55 18.42
CA SER A 57 8.16 22.25 17.78
C SER A 57 6.77 21.71 18.14
N MET A 58 6.10 21.09 17.16
CA MET A 58 4.77 20.48 17.36
C MET A 58 4.85 18.99 17.72
N MET A 59 5.99 18.37 17.44
CA MET A 59 6.25 16.96 17.68
C MET A 59 7.58 16.78 18.40
N ILE A 60 7.62 15.89 19.38
CA ILE A 60 8.82 15.48 20.11
C ILE A 60 9.13 14.03 19.78
N GLU A 61 10.40 13.73 19.53
CA GLU A 61 10.88 12.40 19.18
C GLU A 61 11.88 11.90 20.22
N GLY A 62 11.61 10.71 20.76
CA GLY A 62 12.47 10.04 21.74
C GLY A 62 12.82 8.61 21.31
N ASP A 63 14.06 8.21 21.56
CA ASP A 63 14.60 6.90 21.23
C ASP A 63 14.67 6.00 22.46
N VAL A 64 14.04 4.83 22.39
CA VAL A 64 13.97 3.92 23.53
C VAL A 64 14.74 2.63 23.28
N PHE A 65 15.55 2.24 24.26
CA PHE A 65 16.29 0.98 24.31
C PHE A 65 16.03 0.27 25.63
N LEU A 66 16.38 -1.02 25.71
CA LEU A 66 16.50 -1.68 27.00
C LEU A 66 17.83 -1.35 27.66
N GLN A 67 17.78 -1.09 28.96
CA GLN A 67 18.99 -0.96 29.76
C GLN A 67 19.75 -2.28 29.77
N ALA A 68 20.95 -2.30 29.18
CA ALA A 68 21.85 -3.45 29.21
C ALA A 68 22.23 -3.78 30.66
N HIS A 69 21.68 -4.86 31.21
CA HIS A 69 22.01 -5.35 32.55
C HIS A 69 23.12 -6.40 32.49
N ARG A 70 24.10 -6.32 33.40
CA ARG A 70 25.10 -7.39 33.59
C ARG A 70 24.57 -8.59 34.39
N ARG A 71 23.33 -8.55 34.91
CA ARG A 71 22.79 -9.59 35.81
C ARG A 71 21.39 -10.07 35.38
N PRO A 72 21.14 -11.40 35.30
CA PRO A 72 19.89 -11.98 34.77
C PRO A 72 18.59 -11.72 35.54
N ARG A 73 18.65 -11.18 36.77
CA ARG A 73 17.50 -11.15 37.71
C ARG A 73 16.77 -9.81 37.81
N HIS A 74 17.18 -8.79 37.05
CA HIS A 74 16.54 -7.48 37.10
C HIS A 74 15.50 -7.33 35.98
N ARG A 75 14.41 -6.62 36.29
CA ARG A 75 13.32 -6.33 35.35
C ARG A 75 13.88 -5.60 34.11
N ALA A 76 13.32 -5.89 32.93
CA ALA A 76 13.64 -5.15 31.71
C ALA A 76 13.12 -3.71 31.86
N ILE A 77 14.04 -2.75 32.05
CA ILE A 77 13.72 -1.33 32.23
C ILE A 77 14.00 -0.61 30.90
N PRO A 78 12.98 -0.05 30.25
CA PRO A 78 13.16 0.82 29.08
C PRO A 78 13.77 2.16 29.50
N VAL A 79 14.78 2.60 28.76
CA VAL A 79 15.49 3.85 28.99
C VAL A 79 15.64 4.62 27.68
N MET A 80 15.66 5.95 27.79
CA MET A 80 15.92 6.83 26.65
C MET A 80 17.39 6.74 26.21
N ARG A 81 17.64 6.89 24.91
CA ARG A 81 18.99 6.81 24.32
C ARG A 81 19.82 8.04 24.67
N ALA A 82 20.58 7.99 25.76
CA ALA A 82 21.59 8.99 26.07
C ALA A 82 22.95 8.60 25.45
N ASP A 83 23.56 9.51 24.70
CA ASP A 83 24.95 9.39 24.23
C ASP A 83 25.97 9.64 25.37
N THR A 84 25.51 10.19 26.51
CA THR A 84 26.31 10.51 27.69
C THR A 84 26.46 9.34 28.68
N LYS A 85 27.18 9.58 29.79
CA LYS A 85 27.48 8.57 30.81
C LYS A 85 26.20 7.96 31.39
N LEU A 86 26.30 6.73 31.89
CA LEU A 86 25.20 5.94 32.49
C LEU A 86 24.36 6.68 33.54
N ALA A 87 24.90 7.73 34.18
CA ALA A 87 24.25 8.48 35.26
C ALA A 87 23.12 9.42 34.79
N ASP A 88 23.09 9.79 33.51
CA ASP A 88 22.11 10.76 32.98
C ASP A 88 20.91 10.08 32.27
N ARG A 89 20.79 8.75 32.41
CA ARG A 89 19.75 7.97 31.73
C ARG A 89 18.39 8.18 32.39
N ILE A 90 17.45 8.75 31.64
CA ILE A 90 16.05 8.82 32.03
C ILE A 90 15.36 7.51 31.68
N THR A 91 14.53 6.99 32.58
CA THR A 91 13.64 5.87 32.25
C THR A 91 12.54 6.32 31.27
N PHE A 92 12.04 5.42 30.45
CA PHE A 92 10.94 5.75 29.54
C PHE A 92 9.70 6.29 30.30
N LYS A 93 9.41 5.74 31.48
CA LYS A 93 8.27 6.17 32.30
C LYS A 93 8.41 7.61 32.81
N GLU A 94 9.60 7.99 33.26
CA GLU A 94 9.89 9.38 33.65
C GLU A 94 9.80 10.30 32.43
N TRP A 95 10.43 9.92 31.32
CA TRP A 95 10.37 10.68 30.07
C TRP A 95 8.92 10.90 29.62
N LEU A 96 8.10 9.84 29.61
CA LEU A 96 6.69 9.89 29.21
C LEU A 96 5.88 10.87 30.07
N ARG A 97 6.13 10.90 31.38
CA ARG A 97 5.47 11.84 32.30
C ARG A 97 5.80 13.30 31.95
N GLU A 98 7.06 13.59 31.63
CA GLU A 98 7.48 14.96 31.30
C GLU A 98 6.96 15.38 29.92
N VAL A 99 7.10 14.53 28.90
CA VAL A 99 6.67 14.90 27.54
C VAL A 99 5.15 15.02 27.40
N ALA A 100 4.37 14.30 28.22
CA ALA A 100 2.92 14.45 28.27
C ALA A 100 2.50 15.88 28.65
N ASN A 101 3.34 16.62 29.38
CA ASN A 101 3.08 18.00 29.79
C ASN A 101 3.59 19.06 28.79
N LEU A 102 4.32 18.67 27.74
CA LEU A 102 4.91 19.61 26.77
C LEU A 102 3.92 20.12 25.71
N HIS A 103 2.71 19.57 25.67
CA HIS A 103 1.68 19.91 24.70
C HIS A 103 2.13 19.69 23.25
N LYS A 104 2.72 18.53 22.96
CA LYS A 104 3.26 18.14 21.64
C LYS A 104 2.83 16.73 21.27
N ALA A 105 2.78 16.44 19.97
CA ALA A 105 2.68 15.06 19.50
C ALA A 105 3.92 14.26 19.91
N ILE A 106 3.75 13.03 20.36
CA ILE A 106 4.82 12.19 20.92
C ILE A 106 5.17 11.10 19.91
N LYS A 107 6.39 11.11 19.39
CA LYS A 107 6.93 10.04 18.55
C LYS A 107 7.93 9.21 19.34
N ILE A 108 7.61 7.92 19.52
CA ILE A 108 8.42 6.97 20.30
C ILE A 108 9.11 6.03 19.31
N ASN A 109 10.43 6.07 19.27
CA ASN A 109 11.22 5.21 18.41
C ASN A 109 11.69 3.96 19.16
N PHE A 110 11.19 2.81 18.73
CA PHE A 110 11.60 1.51 19.23
C PHE A 110 12.85 1.05 18.47
N ARG A 111 13.95 0.86 19.20
CA ARG A 111 15.26 0.58 18.58
C ARG A 111 15.71 -0.88 18.66
N SER A 112 14.89 -1.75 19.26
CA SER A 112 15.15 -3.20 19.35
C SER A 112 13.85 -3.97 19.63
N ASN A 113 13.82 -5.27 19.32
CA ASN A 113 12.67 -6.13 19.62
C ASN A 113 12.32 -6.21 21.10
N GLU A 114 13.34 -6.24 21.94
CA GLU A 114 13.18 -6.46 23.38
C GLU A 114 12.48 -5.29 24.08
N VAL A 115 12.57 -4.08 23.52
CA VAL A 115 11.96 -2.86 24.09
C VAL A 115 10.48 -2.72 23.77
N VAL A 116 9.98 -3.40 22.73
CA VAL A 116 8.61 -3.27 22.22
C VAL A 116 7.58 -3.54 23.31
N ARG A 117 7.67 -4.71 23.94
CA ARG A 117 6.67 -5.12 24.94
C ARG A 117 6.72 -4.25 26.20
N PRO A 118 7.87 -4.01 26.84
CA PRO A 118 7.93 -3.18 28.05
C PRO A 118 7.39 -1.75 27.85
N VAL A 119 7.74 -1.09 26.75
CA VAL A 119 7.26 0.28 26.46
C VAL A 119 5.76 0.32 26.23
N LEU A 120 5.20 -0.66 25.50
CA LEU A 120 3.75 -0.75 25.30
C LEU A 120 3.02 -1.04 26.62
N GLN A 121 3.62 -1.82 27.52
CA GLN A 121 3.07 -2.06 28.85
C GLN A 121 3.06 -0.78 29.71
N ASP A 122 4.12 0.03 29.65
CA ASP A 122 4.17 1.32 30.33
C ASP A 122 3.10 2.28 29.77
N LEU A 123 2.96 2.37 28.44
CA LEU A 123 1.91 3.17 27.79
C LEU A 123 0.50 2.72 28.17
N TYR A 124 0.24 1.41 28.16
CA TYR A 124 -1.03 0.84 28.58
C TYR A 124 -1.32 1.13 30.06
N ALA A 125 -0.32 0.97 30.94
CA ALA A 125 -0.46 1.27 32.36
C ALA A 125 -0.75 2.75 32.60
N THR A 126 -0.09 3.66 31.88
CA THR A 126 -0.36 5.10 31.95
C THR A 126 -1.79 5.45 31.51
N GLN A 127 -2.36 4.75 30.52
CA GLN A 127 -3.75 4.95 30.12
C GLN A 127 -4.77 4.34 31.10
N ALA A 128 -4.40 3.25 31.78
CA ALA A 128 -5.28 2.56 32.72
C ALA A 128 -5.26 3.18 34.13
N ASP A 129 -4.21 3.92 34.49
CA ASP A 129 -4.07 4.58 35.78
C ASP A 129 -4.89 5.89 35.82
N PRO A 130 -5.96 5.98 36.63
CA PRO A 130 -6.80 7.18 36.71
C PRO A 130 -6.07 8.38 37.33
N THR A 131 -4.92 8.16 37.96
CA THR A 131 -4.08 9.21 38.56
C THR A 131 -2.97 9.70 37.63
N ALA A 132 -2.73 8.99 36.52
CA ALA A 132 -1.74 9.39 35.54
C ALA A 132 -2.26 10.50 34.61
N HIS A 133 -1.35 11.30 34.06
CA HIS A 133 -1.70 12.30 33.07
C HIS A 133 -2.27 11.62 31.81
N VAL A 134 -3.50 11.99 31.44
CA VAL A 134 -4.11 11.52 30.20
C VAL A 134 -3.29 12.02 29.02
N LEU A 135 -2.92 11.13 28.11
CA LEU A 135 -2.24 11.50 26.87
C LEU A 135 -3.24 12.22 25.95
N GLN A 136 -3.21 13.56 25.99
CA GLN A 136 -4.10 14.44 25.22
C GLN A 136 -3.58 14.79 23.82
N TYR A 137 -2.47 14.19 23.40
CA TYR A 137 -1.79 14.52 22.14
C TYR A 137 -1.57 13.28 21.27
N PRO A 138 -1.44 13.45 19.94
CA PRO A 138 -1.14 12.36 19.03
C PRO A 138 0.09 11.56 19.46
N VAL A 139 -0.02 10.23 19.44
CA VAL A 139 1.09 9.32 19.74
C VAL A 139 1.43 8.55 18.47
N ILE A 140 2.72 8.54 18.12
CA ILE A 140 3.28 7.81 16.99
C ILE A 140 4.25 6.77 17.53
N LEU A 141 3.98 5.50 17.23
CA LEU A 141 4.84 4.37 17.60
C LEU A 141 5.68 4.00 16.38
N HIS A 142 6.96 4.36 16.40
CA HIS A 142 7.84 4.22 15.26
C HIS A 142 8.87 3.11 15.45
N ALA A 143 9.05 2.26 14.44
CA ALA A 143 10.17 1.33 14.39
C ALA A 143 10.76 1.21 13.00
N ASN A 144 12.07 0.97 12.95
CA ASN A 144 12.78 0.58 11.75
C ASN A 144 12.61 -0.92 11.54
N VAL A 145 11.58 -1.30 10.77
CA VAL A 145 11.23 -2.71 10.53
C VAL A 145 11.72 -3.23 9.17
N PHE A 146 12.21 -2.34 8.31
CA PHE A 146 12.74 -2.69 7.00
C PHE A 146 14.25 -2.40 6.96
N ARG A 147 15.06 -3.39 6.60
CA ARG A 147 16.50 -3.18 6.42
C ARG A 147 16.83 -2.33 5.18
N SER A 148 17.61 -1.27 5.38
CA SER A 148 18.21 -0.51 4.27
C SER A 148 19.43 -1.23 3.66
N PRO A 149 19.73 -1.04 2.36
CA PRO A 149 20.83 -1.72 1.66
C PRO A 149 22.23 -1.39 2.21
N ARG A 150 22.93 -2.34 2.85
CA ARG A 150 24.22 -2.17 3.58
C ARG A 150 24.08 -1.53 4.97
N SER A 151 22.88 -1.48 5.53
CA SER A 151 22.71 -1.11 6.93
C SER A 151 23.17 -2.23 7.86
N VAL A 152 23.88 -1.87 8.92
CA VAL A 152 24.31 -2.77 10.01
C VAL A 152 23.41 -2.68 11.24
N GLU A 153 22.46 -1.74 11.26
CA GLU A 153 21.50 -1.63 12.35
C GLU A 153 20.56 -2.85 12.32
N PRO A 154 20.27 -3.46 13.49
CA PRO A 154 19.27 -4.51 13.57
C PRO A 154 17.88 -3.93 13.32
N GLU A 155 17.07 -4.62 12.52
CA GLU A 155 15.66 -4.26 12.33
C GLU A 155 14.81 -4.78 13.50
N VAL A 156 13.73 -4.06 13.79
CA VAL A 156 12.68 -4.56 14.66
C VAL A 156 11.79 -5.49 13.83
N ASP A 157 11.45 -6.65 14.38
CA ASP A 157 10.62 -7.65 13.72
C ASP A 157 9.24 -7.05 13.37
N PRO A 158 8.89 -6.94 12.08
CA PRO A 158 7.68 -6.25 11.64
C PRO A 158 6.41 -6.93 12.17
N ALA A 159 6.36 -8.26 12.15
CA ALA A 159 5.19 -9.02 12.60
C ALA A 159 4.92 -8.80 14.09
N THR A 160 5.95 -8.97 14.93
CA THR A 160 5.86 -8.76 16.38
C THR A 160 5.53 -7.31 16.71
N PHE A 161 6.13 -6.35 16.00
CA PHE A 161 5.87 -4.94 16.26
C PHE A 161 4.44 -4.54 15.93
N VAL A 162 3.96 -4.92 14.73
CA VAL A 162 2.60 -4.63 14.28
C VAL A 162 1.57 -5.30 15.18
N GLU A 163 1.71 -6.60 15.47
CA GLU A 163 0.79 -7.36 16.33
C GLU A 163 0.72 -6.77 17.75
N ARG A 164 1.87 -6.44 18.36
CA ARG A 164 1.89 -5.93 19.73
C ARG A 164 1.32 -4.52 19.82
N THR A 165 1.63 -3.65 18.87
CA THR A 165 1.11 -2.28 18.85
C THR A 165 -0.40 -2.28 18.62
N SER A 166 -0.91 -3.10 17.70
CA SER A 166 -2.36 -3.23 17.46
C SER A 166 -3.12 -3.77 18.66
N ASN A 167 -2.51 -4.68 19.42
CA ASN A 167 -3.17 -5.31 20.57
C ASN A 167 -3.10 -4.47 21.85
N LEU A 168 -1.95 -3.84 22.13
CA LEU A 168 -1.72 -3.14 23.40
C LEU A 168 -1.99 -1.63 23.33
N PHE A 169 -1.84 -1.01 22.16
CA PHE A 169 -2.02 0.44 22.00
C PHE A 169 -2.58 0.80 20.60
N PRO A 170 -3.80 0.34 20.26
CA PRO A 170 -4.41 0.57 18.94
C PRO A 170 -4.77 2.03 18.64
N ASP A 171 -4.79 2.88 19.67
CA ASP A 171 -5.15 4.30 19.55
C ASP A 171 -3.94 5.21 19.21
N ALA A 172 -2.82 4.65 18.76
CA ALA A 172 -1.70 5.41 18.19
C ALA A 172 -1.59 5.27 16.68
N THR A 173 -0.86 6.19 16.06
CA THR A 173 -0.37 6.02 14.69
C THR A 173 0.81 5.05 14.69
N LEU A 174 0.70 3.97 13.91
CA LEU A 174 1.82 3.07 13.64
C LEU A 174 2.74 3.68 12.60
N SER A 175 4.01 3.89 12.93
CA SER A 175 5.01 4.33 11.97
C SER A 175 6.02 3.24 11.65
N LEU A 176 6.18 2.93 10.37
CA LEU A 176 7.14 1.95 9.88
C LEU A 176 8.22 2.67 9.07
N GLY A 177 9.48 2.38 9.38
CA GLY A 177 10.64 3.00 8.76
C GLY A 177 11.70 1.99 8.32
N TRP A 178 12.80 2.54 7.80
CA TRP A 178 13.95 1.77 7.39
C TRP A 178 15.14 2.02 8.30
N THR A 179 15.95 0.99 8.52
CA THR A 179 17.18 1.10 9.30
C THR A 179 18.13 2.15 8.73
N LYS A 180 18.95 2.76 9.58
CA LYS A 180 19.89 3.83 9.19
C LYS A 180 20.86 3.31 8.14
N GLN A 181 20.96 4.05 7.05
CA GLN A 181 21.80 3.72 5.92
C GLN A 181 23.13 4.47 5.99
N SER A 182 24.25 3.77 5.95
CA SER A 182 25.59 4.37 5.81
C SER A 182 25.97 4.57 4.34
N ASN A 183 26.70 5.64 4.03
CA ASN A 183 27.26 5.94 2.71
C ASN A 183 26.18 5.95 1.61
N PHE A 184 25.04 6.60 1.87
CA PHE A 184 23.89 6.57 0.96
C PHE A 184 24.24 7.19 -0.39
N SER A 185 25.03 8.26 -0.42
CA SER A 185 25.45 8.89 -1.68
C SER A 185 26.14 7.90 -2.64
N HIS A 186 26.90 6.92 -2.12
CA HIS A 186 27.62 5.91 -2.90
C HIS A 186 26.78 4.67 -3.27
N LEU A 187 25.51 4.59 -2.85
CA LEU A 187 24.63 3.50 -3.26
C LEU A 187 24.24 3.64 -4.73
N HIS A 188 24.19 2.50 -5.42
CA HIS A 188 23.70 2.44 -6.79
C HIS A 188 22.22 2.88 -6.85
N PRO A 189 21.78 3.70 -7.83
CA PRO A 189 20.43 4.24 -7.90
C PRO A 189 19.30 3.20 -7.80
N LYS A 190 19.53 1.98 -8.30
CA LYS A 190 18.57 0.85 -8.17
C LYS A 190 18.15 0.53 -6.73
N PHE A 191 18.98 0.86 -5.75
CA PHE A 191 18.75 0.66 -4.31
C PHE A 191 18.22 1.91 -3.61
N LYS A 192 18.11 3.04 -4.32
CA LYS A 192 17.59 4.31 -3.82
C LYS A 192 16.13 4.51 -4.22
N ARG A 193 15.34 3.43 -4.25
CA ARG A 193 13.92 3.45 -4.60
C ARG A 193 13.16 2.35 -3.86
N LEU A 194 11.88 2.57 -3.61
CA LEU A 194 10.91 1.58 -3.17
C LEU A 194 10.38 0.85 -4.41
N THR A 195 10.65 -0.45 -4.49
CA THR A 195 10.13 -1.31 -5.56
C THR A 195 8.71 -1.76 -5.26
N TRP A 196 7.95 -2.17 -6.29
CA TRP A 196 6.62 -2.77 -6.10
C TRP A 196 6.65 -4.00 -5.19
N ARG A 197 7.68 -4.84 -5.30
CA ARG A 197 7.85 -5.99 -4.40
C ARG A 197 7.96 -5.55 -2.93
N GLN A 198 8.77 -4.53 -2.65
CA GLN A 198 8.88 -4.00 -1.28
C GLN A 198 7.58 -3.34 -0.81
N LEU A 199 6.83 -2.68 -1.71
CA LEU A 199 5.52 -2.15 -1.36
C LEU A 199 4.54 -3.28 -0.99
N PHE A 200 4.53 -4.40 -1.72
CA PHE A 200 3.70 -5.54 -1.37
C PHE A 200 4.11 -6.18 -0.04
N GLU A 201 5.42 -6.25 0.26
CA GLU A 201 5.91 -6.65 1.59
C GLU A 201 5.40 -5.70 2.70
N ILE A 202 5.33 -4.40 2.46
CA ILE A 202 4.72 -3.44 3.40
C ILE A 202 3.23 -3.75 3.59
N LEU A 203 2.50 -3.99 2.50
CA LEU A 203 1.07 -4.28 2.52
C LEU A 203 0.73 -5.56 3.28
N GLU A 204 1.64 -6.52 3.35
CA GLU A 204 1.44 -7.73 4.16
C GLU A 204 1.20 -7.41 5.64
N TYR A 205 1.79 -6.32 6.14
CA TYR A 205 1.65 -5.88 7.52
C TYR A 205 0.53 -4.87 7.73
N ILE A 206 0.27 -3.98 6.76
CA ILE A 206 -0.61 -2.83 6.98
C ILE A 206 -2.04 -2.99 6.47
N ALA A 207 -2.28 -3.89 5.50
CA ALA A 207 -3.56 -3.97 4.79
C ALA A 207 -4.76 -4.36 5.68
N ARG A 208 -4.52 -5.04 6.80
CA ARG A 208 -5.55 -5.46 7.77
C ARG A 208 -5.63 -4.54 9.01
N LEU A 209 -4.82 -3.48 9.07
CA LEU A 209 -4.76 -2.63 10.26
C LEU A 209 -5.86 -1.59 10.27
N GLU A 210 -6.58 -1.51 11.39
CA GLU A 210 -7.56 -0.44 11.64
C GLU A 210 -6.90 0.85 12.18
N GLN A 211 -5.73 0.72 12.81
CA GLN A 211 -4.98 1.87 13.33
C GLN A 211 -4.38 2.71 12.18
N PRO A 212 -4.25 4.03 12.35
CA PRO A 212 -3.63 4.88 11.33
C PRO A 212 -2.18 4.47 11.11
N VAL A 213 -1.74 4.49 9.85
CA VAL A 213 -0.39 4.07 9.45
C VAL A 213 0.38 5.25 8.85
N MET A 214 1.67 5.34 9.20
CA MET A 214 2.60 6.32 8.67
C MET A 214 3.87 5.63 8.16
N LEU A 215 4.14 5.75 6.86
CA LEU A 215 5.39 5.23 6.29
C LEU A 215 6.47 6.32 6.32
N SER A 216 7.56 6.08 7.04
CA SER A 216 8.69 7.01 7.11
C SER A 216 9.71 6.70 6.03
N ILE A 217 9.87 7.61 5.07
CA ILE A 217 10.68 7.39 3.88
C ILE A 217 11.68 8.53 3.66
N ARG A 218 12.89 8.16 3.26
CA ARG A 218 13.95 9.12 2.93
C ARG A 218 13.61 9.87 1.63
N LEU A 219 13.90 11.17 1.57
CA LEU A 219 13.56 12.08 0.48
C LEU A 219 14.04 11.58 -0.89
N SER A 220 15.30 11.14 -1.01
CA SER A 220 15.80 10.62 -2.31
C SER A 220 15.08 9.36 -2.75
N VAL A 221 14.68 8.51 -1.81
CA VAL A 221 13.90 7.30 -2.12
C VAL A 221 12.49 7.69 -2.55
N ALA A 222 11.86 8.63 -1.85
CA ALA A 222 10.54 9.13 -2.21
C ALA A 222 10.51 9.74 -3.62
N ALA A 223 11.52 10.55 -3.97
CA ALA A 223 11.64 11.18 -5.28
C ALA A 223 11.74 10.13 -6.42
N ALA A 224 12.41 9.01 -6.16
CA ALA A 224 12.56 7.90 -7.11
C ALA A 224 11.41 6.88 -7.08
N SER A 225 10.40 7.05 -6.22
CA SER A 225 9.34 6.06 -5.96
C SER A 225 7.93 6.65 -6.03
N LYS A 226 7.77 7.73 -6.80
CA LYS A 226 6.52 8.49 -6.92
C LYS A 226 5.30 7.60 -7.15
N GLU A 227 5.39 6.63 -8.06
CA GLU A 227 4.25 5.80 -8.44
C GLU A 227 3.79 4.88 -7.32
N GLN A 228 4.74 4.24 -6.62
CA GLN A 228 4.47 3.39 -5.46
C GLN A 228 3.83 4.20 -4.33
N LEU A 229 4.34 5.42 -4.09
CA LEU A 229 3.84 6.30 -3.04
C LEU A 229 2.46 6.89 -3.36
N LEU A 230 2.19 7.26 -4.61
CA LEU A 230 0.86 7.68 -5.04
C LEU A 230 -0.15 6.53 -4.91
N TRP A 231 0.25 5.31 -5.26
CA TRP A 231 -0.59 4.13 -5.07
C TRP A 231 -0.92 3.92 -3.59
N LEU A 232 0.08 4.00 -2.71
CA LEU A 232 -0.11 3.84 -1.26
C LEU A 232 -1.00 4.94 -0.68
N LEU A 233 -0.82 6.19 -1.10
CA LEU A 233 -1.60 7.33 -0.62
C LEU A 233 -3.05 7.30 -1.11
N GLY A 234 -3.32 6.72 -2.28
CA GLY A 234 -4.65 6.55 -2.86
C GLY A 234 -5.43 5.35 -2.33
N MET A 235 -4.92 4.63 -1.32
CA MET A 235 -5.64 3.55 -0.66
C MET A 235 -6.89 4.05 0.09
N ASP A 236 -7.93 3.21 0.16
CA ASP A 236 -9.11 3.47 1.00
C ASP A 236 -8.75 3.64 2.49
N GLN A 237 -7.73 2.91 2.94
CA GLN A 237 -7.20 3.01 4.30
C GLN A 237 -6.39 4.30 4.47
N SER A 238 -6.45 4.90 5.66
CA SER A 238 -5.71 6.12 5.97
C SER A 238 -4.21 5.89 6.18
N VAL A 239 -3.44 5.96 5.09
CA VAL A 239 -1.98 5.90 5.11
C VAL A 239 -1.37 7.28 4.91
N SER A 240 -0.47 7.69 5.81
CA SER A 240 0.30 8.93 5.72
C SER A 240 1.77 8.65 5.41
N LEU A 241 2.48 9.67 4.92
CA LEU A 241 3.93 9.61 4.71
C LEU A 241 4.64 10.60 5.65
N LEU A 242 5.79 10.19 6.18
CA LEU A 242 6.78 11.09 6.76
C LEU A 242 8.01 11.08 5.86
N ILE A 243 8.19 12.15 5.07
CA ILE A 243 9.34 12.30 4.20
C ILE A 243 10.45 13.03 4.96
N TRP A 244 11.54 12.34 5.26
CA TRP A 244 12.69 12.91 5.95
C TRP A 244 13.91 13.05 5.04
N SER A 245 14.83 13.96 5.35
CA SER A 245 16.05 14.13 4.53
C SER A 245 17.31 14.30 5.39
N ASP A 246 18.45 13.94 4.83
CA ASP A 246 19.78 14.12 5.40
C ASP A 246 20.65 14.96 4.43
N GLU A 247 21.83 15.38 4.86
CA GLU A 247 22.82 16.09 4.06
C GLU A 247 23.29 15.29 2.83
N GLU A 248 23.33 13.96 2.95
CA GLU A 248 23.70 13.03 1.87
C GLU A 248 22.64 12.92 0.74
N ASP A 249 21.42 13.42 0.96
CA ASP A 249 20.37 13.45 -0.06
C ASP A 249 20.68 14.52 -1.12
N LYS A 250 20.81 14.07 -2.36
CA LYS A 250 20.97 14.91 -3.54
C LYS A 250 19.79 14.64 -4.47
N ILE A 251 18.93 15.64 -4.63
CA ILE A 251 17.74 15.56 -5.47
C ILE A 251 17.97 16.43 -6.70
N ASP A 252 18.19 15.78 -7.82
CA ASP A 252 18.39 16.47 -9.11
C ASP A 252 17.05 16.96 -9.68
N ASP A 253 15.98 16.17 -9.51
CA ASP A 253 14.63 16.50 -9.96
C ASP A 253 13.62 16.44 -8.80
N TRP A 254 13.06 17.60 -8.46
CA TRP A 254 12.06 17.76 -7.41
C TRP A 254 10.62 17.57 -7.91
N ASN A 255 10.41 17.46 -9.22
CA ASN A 255 9.08 17.34 -9.82
C ASN A 255 8.31 16.16 -9.23
N SER A 256 8.97 15.03 -8.95
CA SER A 256 8.34 13.88 -8.32
C SER A 256 7.78 14.19 -6.92
N ILE A 257 8.53 14.91 -6.09
CA ILE A 257 8.10 15.29 -4.73
C ILE A 257 6.99 16.33 -4.79
N VAL A 258 7.12 17.32 -5.69
CA VAL A 258 6.07 18.33 -5.92
C VAL A 258 4.78 17.67 -6.39
N GLN A 259 4.85 16.71 -7.31
CA GLN A 259 3.68 15.97 -7.76
C GLN A 259 3.05 15.14 -6.63
N LEU A 260 3.84 14.49 -5.77
CA LEU A 260 3.32 13.80 -4.58
C LEU A 260 2.55 14.76 -3.66
N ARG A 261 3.13 15.94 -3.40
CA ARG A 261 2.50 16.97 -2.56
C ARG A 261 1.19 17.48 -3.16
N ARG A 262 1.15 17.69 -4.49
CA ARG A 262 0.00 18.28 -5.19
C ARG A 262 -1.12 17.28 -5.52
N SER A 263 -0.81 15.99 -5.61
CA SER A 263 -1.79 14.95 -5.99
C SER A 263 -2.51 14.35 -4.79
N THR A 264 -2.27 14.85 -3.58
CA THR A 264 -2.77 14.28 -2.33
C THR A 264 -3.23 15.41 -1.42
N THR A 265 -4.03 15.13 -0.39
CA THR A 265 -4.39 16.18 0.57
C THR A 265 -3.16 16.59 1.38
N LYS A 266 -2.98 17.89 1.59
CA LYS A 266 -1.77 18.49 2.21
C LYS A 266 -1.44 17.96 3.61
N ASN A 267 -2.42 17.36 4.29
CA ASN A 267 -2.28 16.75 5.61
C ASN A 267 -1.79 15.29 5.61
N ARG A 268 -1.67 14.64 4.43
CA ARG A 268 -1.26 13.23 4.31
C ARG A 268 0.25 13.03 4.30
N ILE A 269 1.01 14.08 4.04
CA ILE A 269 2.47 14.01 3.94
C ILE A 269 3.09 15.02 4.90
N LEU A 270 3.82 14.51 5.89
CA LEU A 270 4.65 15.28 6.80
C LEU A 270 6.07 15.38 6.24
N TYR A 271 6.69 16.54 6.42
CA TYR A 271 8.05 16.79 5.91
C TYR A 271 9.00 17.09 7.05
N ASP A 272 9.92 16.17 7.27
CA ASP A 272 11.01 16.26 8.22
C ASP A 272 12.33 16.56 7.50
N LEU A 273 12.39 17.76 6.94
CA LEU A 273 13.46 18.16 6.04
C LEU A 273 14.49 19.06 6.72
N ILE A 274 15.76 18.84 6.37
CA ILE A 274 16.85 19.74 6.74
C ILE A 274 16.62 21.13 6.11
N PRO A 275 17.17 22.21 6.70
CA PRO A 275 16.84 23.58 6.32
C PRO A 275 16.98 23.89 4.82
N LYS A 276 18.01 23.33 4.15
CA LYS A 276 18.24 23.54 2.72
C LYS A 276 17.09 23.00 1.86
N HIS A 277 16.64 21.77 2.15
CA HIS A 277 15.56 21.09 1.44
C HIS A 277 14.20 21.71 1.78
N ARG A 278 13.99 22.11 3.04
CA ARG A 278 12.77 22.78 3.48
C ARG A 278 12.57 24.11 2.77
N LYS A 279 13.60 24.96 2.72
CA LYS A 279 13.55 26.25 2.00
C LYS A 279 13.21 26.05 0.54
N LEU A 280 13.80 25.06 -0.11
CA LEU A 280 13.50 24.75 -1.51
C LEU A 280 12.03 24.35 -1.69
N MET A 281 11.52 23.43 -0.87
CA MET A 281 10.13 22.99 -0.89
C MET A 281 9.12 24.11 -0.60
N GLN A 282 9.50 25.13 0.18
CA GLN A 282 8.66 26.31 0.44
C GLN A 282 8.50 27.22 -0.79
N THR A 283 9.48 27.24 -1.69
CA THR A 283 9.42 28.04 -2.93
C THR A 283 8.60 27.38 -4.05
N MET A 284 8.28 26.10 -3.90
CA MET A 284 7.58 25.32 -4.92
C MET A 284 6.06 25.46 -4.80
N SER A 285 5.37 25.41 -5.95
CA SER A 285 3.90 25.45 -5.99
C SER A 285 3.30 24.27 -5.22
N ASN A 286 2.23 24.57 -4.48
CA ASN A 286 1.47 23.63 -3.69
C ASN A 286 -0.02 23.64 -4.08
N GLU A 287 -0.31 24.05 -5.32
CA GLU A 287 -1.67 24.04 -5.84
C GLU A 287 -2.09 22.62 -6.19
N PRO A 288 -3.22 22.11 -5.69
CA PRO A 288 -3.66 20.76 -5.98
C PRO A 288 -3.81 20.55 -7.49
N ILE A 289 -3.45 19.35 -7.96
CA ILE A 289 -3.69 18.95 -9.34
C ILE A 289 -4.90 18.03 -9.33
N GLU A 290 -5.94 18.39 -10.07
CA GLU A 290 -7.00 17.45 -10.43
C GLU A 290 -6.42 16.45 -11.44
N ASN A 291 -6.02 15.28 -10.96
CA ASN A 291 -5.71 14.15 -11.81
C ASN A 291 -6.96 13.30 -11.96
N ALA A 292 -7.32 12.95 -13.20
CA ALA A 292 -8.30 11.89 -13.42
C ALA A 292 -7.75 10.59 -12.81
N THR A 293 -8.48 10.00 -11.87
CA THR A 293 -8.10 8.73 -11.27
C THR A 293 -8.32 7.61 -12.30
N PRO A 294 -7.31 6.76 -12.57
CA PRO A 294 -7.47 5.64 -13.49
C PRO A 294 -8.47 4.63 -12.93
N PHE A 295 -8.60 4.49 -11.60
CA PHE A 295 -9.50 3.52 -10.99
C PHE A 295 -10.58 4.20 -10.14
N GLN A 296 -11.85 3.94 -10.47
CA GLN A 296 -13.01 4.49 -9.76
C GLN A 296 -13.45 3.56 -8.63
N LEU A 297 -13.01 3.86 -7.41
CA LEU A 297 -13.27 3.06 -6.20
C LEU A 297 -14.77 2.74 -6.00
N SER A 298 -15.65 3.71 -6.25
CA SER A 298 -17.11 3.56 -6.07
C SER A 298 -17.77 2.55 -7.00
N LYS A 299 -17.12 2.21 -8.13
CA LYS A 299 -17.64 1.25 -9.11
C LYS A 299 -17.23 -0.19 -8.83
N TRP A 300 -16.43 -0.43 -7.78
CA TRP A 300 -15.87 -1.74 -7.49
C TRP A 300 -15.95 -2.04 -6.01
N ASN A 301 -16.62 -3.14 -5.67
CA ASN A 301 -16.75 -3.60 -4.29
C ASN A 301 -15.78 -4.76 -4.03
N ALA A 302 -14.98 -4.67 -2.97
CA ALA A 302 -14.09 -5.76 -2.57
C ALA A 302 -14.82 -6.67 -1.58
N VAL A 303 -14.73 -7.98 -1.79
CA VAL A 303 -15.27 -9.00 -0.88
C VAL A 303 -14.14 -9.93 -0.46
N GLN A 304 -14.02 -10.16 0.83
CA GLN A 304 -13.00 -11.02 1.43
C GLN A 304 -13.69 -12.16 2.18
N PHE A 305 -13.33 -13.39 1.87
CA PHE A 305 -13.83 -14.57 2.55
C PHE A 305 -12.89 -14.98 3.67
N ALA A 306 -13.45 -15.36 4.80
CA ALA A 306 -12.69 -15.93 5.91
C ALA A 306 -11.96 -17.19 5.44
N SER A 307 -10.68 -17.29 5.77
CA SER A 307 -9.90 -18.52 5.59
C SER A 307 -9.68 -19.18 6.95
N SER A 308 -9.58 -20.51 6.96
CA SER A 308 -9.18 -21.27 8.16
C SER A 308 -7.71 -21.06 8.51
N THR A 309 -6.91 -20.57 7.57
CA THR A 309 -5.50 -20.24 7.74
C THR A 309 -5.35 -18.75 8.07
N ASP A 310 -4.42 -18.40 8.98
CA ASP A 310 -4.05 -16.99 9.26
C ASP A 310 -3.19 -16.37 8.14
N SER A 311 -3.20 -16.96 6.95
CA SER A 311 -2.56 -16.43 5.78
C SER A 311 -3.34 -15.20 5.29
N LEU A 312 -2.63 -14.11 5.01
CA LEU A 312 -3.22 -12.93 4.40
C LEU A 312 -3.96 -13.31 3.12
N SER A 313 -5.16 -12.75 2.93
CA SER A 313 -5.95 -12.86 1.72
C SER A 313 -6.79 -11.59 1.60
N THR A 314 -6.42 -10.71 0.68
CA THR A 314 -7.08 -9.40 0.61
C THR A 314 -6.99 -8.77 -0.76
N VAL A 315 -7.97 -7.90 -1.05
CA VAL A 315 -7.90 -6.95 -2.17
C VAL A 315 -7.78 -5.56 -1.59
N VAL A 316 -6.59 -4.97 -1.75
CA VAL A 316 -6.34 -3.59 -1.36
C VAL A 316 -6.73 -2.70 -2.52
N ARG A 317 -7.73 -1.85 -2.33
CA ARG A 317 -8.17 -0.88 -3.34
C ARG A 317 -7.38 0.42 -3.20
N SER A 318 -6.94 0.95 -4.33
CA SER A 318 -6.31 2.26 -4.45
C SER A 318 -6.83 2.98 -5.70
N GLU A 319 -6.87 4.31 -5.70
CA GLU A 319 -7.18 5.14 -6.87
C GLU A 319 -6.29 4.84 -8.10
N GLN A 320 -5.12 4.24 -7.88
CA GLN A 320 -4.20 3.82 -8.94
C GLN A 320 -4.45 2.39 -9.45
N GLY A 321 -5.37 1.64 -8.85
CA GLY A 321 -5.72 0.26 -9.22
C GLY A 321 -5.68 -0.70 -8.02
N PRO A 322 -6.46 -1.80 -8.02
CA PRO A 322 -6.49 -2.76 -6.92
C PRO A 322 -5.27 -3.70 -6.92
N ALA A 323 -4.83 -4.09 -5.73
CA ALA A 323 -3.80 -5.11 -5.51
C ALA A 323 -4.40 -6.36 -4.85
N PHE A 324 -4.06 -7.54 -5.38
CA PHE A 324 -4.49 -8.84 -4.85
C PHE A 324 -3.32 -9.50 -4.14
N ILE A 325 -3.47 -9.75 -2.82
CA ILE A 325 -2.37 -10.14 -1.94
C ILE A 325 -2.73 -11.42 -1.19
N GLY A 326 -1.82 -12.40 -1.21
CA GLY A 326 -1.90 -13.61 -0.41
C GLY A 326 -2.80 -14.69 -1.01
N GLN A 327 -3.64 -15.37 -0.23
CA GLN A 327 -4.45 -16.48 -0.74
C GLN A 327 -5.57 -16.02 -1.72
N PRO A 328 -6.07 -16.89 -2.61
CA PRO A 328 -7.11 -16.55 -3.59
C PRO A 328 -8.53 -16.54 -2.99
N THR A 329 -8.72 -15.92 -1.82
CA THR A 329 -10.04 -15.88 -1.14
C THR A 329 -10.63 -14.47 -1.08
N ALA A 330 -10.18 -13.59 -1.97
CA ALA A 330 -10.70 -12.23 -2.07
C ALA A 330 -10.97 -11.88 -3.54
N LEU A 331 -12.06 -11.15 -3.77
CA LEU A 331 -12.55 -10.81 -5.09
C LEU A 331 -13.03 -9.37 -5.17
N LEU A 332 -13.17 -8.86 -6.39
CA LEU A 332 -13.57 -7.51 -6.70
C LEU A 332 -14.75 -7.53 -7.68
N ILE A 333 -15.91 -7.07 -7.23
CA ILE A 333 -17.18 -7.09 -7.97
C ILE A 333 -17.41 -5.74 -8.61
N SER A 334 -17.64 -5.71 -9.92
CA SER A 334 -18.07 -4.48 -10.58
C SER A 334 -19.51 -4.15 -10.19
N GLN A 335 -19.71 -2.91 -9.75
CA GLN A 335 -21.03 -2.37 -9.40
C GLN A 335 -21.77 -1.79 -10.61
N ILE A 336 -21.18 -1.87 -11.80
CA ILE A 336 -21.84 -1.34 -12.98
C ILE A 336 -22.76 -2.39 -13.59
N ALA A 337 -24.02 -2.01 -13.76
CA ALA A 337 -25.05 -2.90 -14.27
C ALA A 337 -24.72 -3.37 -15.69
N PRO A 338 -24.88 -4.68 -15.98
CA PRO A 338 -24.61 -5.21 -17.29
C PRO A 338 -25.57 -4.60 -18.33
N PRO A 339 -25.09 -4.22 -19.52
CA PRO A 339 -25.96 -3.67 -20.56
C PRO A 339 -26.90 -4.72 -21.13
N LEU A 340 -27.97 -4.23 -21.76
CA LEU A 340 -28.84 -5.08 -22.56
C LEU A 340 -28.19 -5.37 -23.92
N TYR A 341 -28.25 -6.62 -24.36
CA TYR A 341 -27.89 -7.02 -25.72
C TYR A 341 -28.69 -6.18 -26.75
N PRO A 342 -28.11 -5.74 -27.88
CA PRO A 342 -26.84 -6.17 -28.49
C PRO A 342 -25.61 -5.33 -28.12
N ALA A 343 -25.68 -4.53 -27.05
CA ALA A 343 -24.51 -3.82 -26.58
C ALA A 343 -23.39 -4.79 -26.20
N LYS A 344 -22.15 -4.31 -26.24
CA LYS A 344 -20.94 -5.02 -25.82
C LYS A 344 -20.43 -4.41 -24.53
N GLN A 345 -19.78 -5.21 -23.70
CA GLN A 345 -19.02 -4.69 -22.58
C GLN A 345 -17.53 -4.99 -22.73
N TYR A 346 -16.72 -4.07 -22.22
CA TYR A 346 -15.27 -4.08 -22.29
C TYR A 346 -14.71 -4.08 -20.88
N ILE A 347 -13.83 -5.02 -20.61
CA ILE A 347 -13.01 -5.07 -19.40
C ILE A 347 -11.57 -4.93 -19.85
N THR A 348 -10.92 -3.84 -19.47
CA THR A 348 -9.53 -3.57 -19.83
C THR A 348 -8.70 -3.44 -18.58
N GLY A 349 -7.42 -3.76 -18.67
CA GLY A 349 -6.49 -3.52 -17.58
C GLY A 349 -5.09 -4.00 -17.90
N LYS A 350 -4.21 -3.77 -16.94
CA LYS A 350 -2.82 -4.16 -16.98
C LYS A 350 -2.47 -4.89 -15.69
N VAL A 351 -2.13 -6.16 -15.82
CA VAL A 351 -1.72 -6.98 -14.68
C VAL A 351 -0.21 -6.97 -14.55
N HIS A 352 0.28 -6.61 -13.36
CA HIS A 352 1.67 -6.69 -12.96
C HIS A 352 1.83 -7.78 -11.90
N PHE A 353 2.37 -8.93 -12.31
CA PHE A 353 2.62 -10.06 -11.43
C PHE A 353 3.87 -9.87 -10.58
N LEU A 354 3.74 -10.13 -9.29
CA LEU A 354 4.77 -9.97 -8.26
C LEU A 354 4.94 -11.30 -7.50
N PRO A 355 5.79 -12.20 -8.00
CA PRO A 355 6.15 -13.42 -7.27
C PRO A 355 6.82 -13.09 -5.94
N LYS A 356 6.44 -13.81 -4.88
CA LYS A 356 7.02 -13.68 -3.54
C LYS A 356 8.48 -14.17 -3.53
N LYS A 357 9.26 -13.77 -2.52
CA LYS A 357 10.71 -14.08 -2.45
C LYS A 357 10.99 -15.59 -2.51
N TYR A 358 10.21 -16.39 -1.77
CA TYR A 358 10.33 -17.85 -1.75
C TYR A 358 9.83 -18.54 -3.02
N ALA A 359 9.16 -17.81 -3.93
CA ALA A 359 8.65 -18.38 -5.19
C ALA A 359 9.77 -18.84 -6.15
N ASN A 360 11.03 -18.47 -5.88
CA ASN A 360 12.18 -18.99 -6.61
C ASN A 360 12.61 -20.39 -6.13
N GLU A 361 12.16 -20.82 -4.96
CA GLU A 361 12.52 -22.08 -4.31
C GLU A 361 11.45 -23.17 -4.52
N ILE A 362 10.29 -22.79 -5.06
CA ILE A 362 9.16 -23.67 -5.30
C ILE A 362 8.69 -23.58 -6.76
N GLU A 363 8.07 -24.64 -7.26
CA GLU A 363 7.36 -24.62 -8.52
C GLU A 363 6.01 -23.93 -8.31
N ILE A 364 5.84 -22.75 -8.91
CA ILE A 364 4.60 -21.97 -8.80
C ILE A 364 3.50 -22.66 -9.61
N ASP A 365 2.33 -22.87 -8.99
CA ASP A 365 1.15 -23.45 -9.66
C ASP A 365 0.85 -22.74 -10.99
N GLU A 366 0.72 -23.50 -12.09
CA GLU A 366 0.37 -22.99 -13.41
C GLU A 366 -0.98 -22.27 -13.45
N LYS A 367 -1.86 -22.54 -12.47
CA LYS A 367 -3.14 -21.85 -12.30
C LYS A 367 -2.99 -20.50 -11.60
N SER A 368 -1.78 -20.09 -11.20
CA SER A 368 -1.56 -18.80 -10.56
C SER A 368 -1.73 -17.65 -11.55
N GLY A 369 -2.65 -16.74 -11.24
CA GLY A 369 -2.91 -15.62 -12.14
C GLY A 369 -4.15 -14.81 -11.81
N LEU A 370 -4.50 -13.96 -12.76
CA LEU A 370 -5.71 -13.16 -12.80
C LEU A 370 -6.84 -14.02 -13.41
N ILE A 371 -8.00 -14.01 -12.78
CA ILE A 371 -9.23 -14.58 -13.32
C ILE A 371 -10.35 -13.53 -13.35
N ILE A 372 -11.06 -13.47 -14.46
CA ILE A 372 -12.22 -12.60 -14.66
C ILE A 372 -13.42 -13.51 -14.89
N TYR A 373 -14.37 -13.46 -13.97
CA TYR A 373 -15.63 -14.18 -14.06
C TYR A 373 -16.69 -13.32 -14.72
N LEU A 374 -17.39 -13.90 -15.69
CA LEU A 374 -18.55 -13.34 -16.34
C LEU A 374 -19.79 -14.13 -15.93
N MET A 375 -20.59 -13.58 -15.02
CA MET A 375 -21.75 -14.22 -14.40
C MET A 375 -23.09 -13.82 -15.03
N ASN A 376 -23.92 -14.80 -15.41
CA ASN A 376 -25.22 -14.55 -16.05
C ASN A 376 -26.28 -13.94 -15.12
N LYS A 377 -26.18 -14.16 -13.81
CA LYS A 377 -27.09 -13.61 -12.80
C LYS A 377 -26.28 -13.02 -11.66
N ILE A 378 -26.83 -12.01 -11.01
CA ILE A 378 -26.32 -11.54 -9.71
C ILE A 378 -26.69 -12.65 -8.72
N GLN A 379 -25.71 -13.47 -8.34
CA GLN A 379 -25.84 -14.42 -7.25
C GLN A 379 -25.13 -13.83 -6.05
N GLU A 380 -25.67 -14.04 -4.84
CA GLU A 380 -24.90 -13.80 -3.62
C GLU A 380 -23.67 -14.71 -3.66
N ILE A 381 -22.49 -14.11 -3.71
CA ILE A 381 -21.24 -14.85 -3.76
C ILE A 381 -20.90 -15.22 -2.31
N GLU A 382 -21.26 -16.44 -1.92
CA GLU A 382 -21.06 -16.98 -0.57
C GLU A 382 -19.68 -17.64 -0.40
N SER A 383 -18.97 -17.91 -1.49
CA SER A 383 -17.66 -18.57 -1.49
C SER A 383 -16.71 -17.97 -2.53
N PRO A 384 -15.38 -18.06 -2.33
CA PRO A 384 -14.41 -17.58 -3.31
C PRO A 384 -14.44 -18.38 -4.63
N ASP A 385 -14.89 -19.63 -4.60
CA ASP A 385 -15.11 -20.45 -5.78
C ASP A 385 -16.47 -20.07 -6.43
N ILE A 386 -16.42 -19.37 -7.56
CA ILE A 386 -17.62 -18.94 -8.29
C ILE A 386 -18.02 -20.04 -9.28
N LYS A 387 -19.18 -20.64 -9.04
CA LYS A 387 -19.75 -21.68 -9.91
C LYS A 387 -20.62 -21.06 -11.01
N ASN A 388 -20.79 -21.80 -12.10
CA ASN A 388 -21.69 -21.45 -13.21
C ASN A 388 -21.38 -20.12 -13.92
N SER A 389 -20.13 -19.70 -13.91
CA SER A 389 -19.60 -18.54 -14.63
C SER A 389 -18.77 -18.93 -15.84
N LEU A 390 -18.68 -18.03 -16.83
CA LEU A 390 -17.61 -18.09 -17.84
C LEU A 390 -16.36 -17.45 -17.26
N GLU A 391 -15.21 -18.09 -17.45
CA GLU A 391 -13.93 -17.68 -16.86
C GLU A 391 -12.97 -17.22 -17.95
N VAL A 392 -12.34 -16.07 -17.74
CA VAL A 392 -11.20 -15.60 -18.53
C VAL A 392 -9.97 -15.54 -17.63
N PHE A 393 -8.99 -16.38 -17.91
CA PHE A 393 -7.76 -16.53 -17.12
C PHE A 393 -6.56 -15.95 -17.88
N ILE A 394 -5.74 -15.19 -17.16
CA ILE A 394 -4.43 -14.69 -17.59
C ILE A 394 -3.41 -15.11 -16.54
N GLY A 395 -2.58 -16.09 -16.88
CA GLY A 395 -1.61 -16.70 -15.98
C GLY A 395 -0.30 -15.93 -15.89
N TYR A 396 0.38 -16.05 -14.74
CA TYR A 396 1.71 -15.46 -14.54
C TYR A 396 2.75 -15.97 -15.57
N ASN A 397 2.53 -17.18 -16.09
CA ASN A 397 3.35 -17.84 -17.09
C ASN A 397 3.00 -17.44 -18.54
N GLY A 398 2.04 -16.54 -18.75
CA GLY A 398 1.61 -16.07 -20.07
C GLY A 398 0.52 -16.92 -20.71
N ARG A 399 -0.02 -17.93 -20.01
CA ARG A 399 -1.15 -18.72 -20.49
C ARG A 399 -2.42 -17.87 -20.45
N VAL A 400 -3.18 -17.88 -21.53
CA VAL A 400 -4.49 -17.21 -21.63
C VAL A 400 -5.55 -18.26 -21.90
N LYS A 401 -6.65 -18.27 -21.15
CA LYS A 401 -7.73 -19.26 -21.31
C LYS A 401 -9.09 -18.61 -21.17
N ILE A 402 -10.03 -19.00 -22.02
CA ILE A 402 -11.47 -18.77 -21.80
C ILE A 402 -12.12 -20.13 -21.58
N GLU A 403 -12.95 -20.29 -20.56
CA GLU A 403 -13.67 -21.53 -20.26
C GLU A 403 -15.14 -21.25 -19.97
N ASN A 404 -16.03 -21.99 -20.63
CA ASN A 404 -17.46 -21.91 -20.37
C ASN A 404 -17.79 -22.59 -19.03
N SER A 405 -18.85 -22.14 -18.37
CA SER A 405 -19.41 -22.91 -17.25
C SER A 405 -19.77 -24.32 -17.72
N ASN A 406 -19.63 -25.32 -16.86
CA ASN A 406 -19.89 -26.75 -17.15
C ASN A 406 -21.23 -26.97 -17.89
N SER A 407 -21.20 -26.85 -19.22
CA SER A 407 -22.28 -27.17 -20.11
C SER A 407 -21.96 -28.52 -20.72
N SER A 408 -22.76 -29.53 -20.42
CA SER A 408 -22.70 -30.86 -21.04
C SER A 408 -23.09 -30.87 -22.53
N ASP A 409 -23.29 -29.68 -23.12
CA ASP A 409 -23.74 -29.53 -24.50
C ASP A 409 -22.56 -29.74 -25.48
N ARG A 410 -22.59 -30.87 -26.18
CA ARG A 410 -21.56 -31.27 -27.16
C ARG A 410 -21.48 -30.32 -28.36
N ALA A 411 -22.47 -29.42 -28.54
CA ALA A 411 -22.52 -28.49 -29.66
C ALA A 411 -21.56 -27.28 -29.51
N TYR A 412 -21.00 -27.05 -28.32
CA TYR A 412 -20.14 -25.90 -28.05
C TYR A 412 -18.75 -26.32 -27.60
N GLU A 413 -17.73 -25.59 -28.06
CA GLU A 413 -16.39 -25.67 -27.48
C GLU A 413 -16.45 -25.26 -26.01
N THR A 414 -15.80 -26.03 -25.14
CA THR A 414 -15.81 -25.78 -23.69
C THR A 414 -14.73 -24.80 -23.27
N LYS A 415 -13.63 -24.69 -24.04
CA LYS A 415 -12.49 -23.83 -23.73
C LYS A 415 -11.74 -23.37 -24.98
N SER A 416 -11.10 -22.21 -24.88
CA SER A 416 -10.15 -21.66 -25.85
C SER A 416 -8.87 -21.25 -25.12
N VAL A 417 -7.70 -21.53 -25.68
CA VAL A 417 -6.39 -21.33 -25.02
C VAL A 417 -5.41 -20.64 -25.95
N GLY A 418 -4.60 -19.75 -25.40
CA GLY A 418 -3.47 -19.08 -26.04
C GLY A 418 -2.28 -19.03 -25.11
N GLN A 419 -1.10 -18.70 -25.65
CA GLN A 419 0.15 -18.65 -24.90
C GLN A 419 1.00 -17.47 -25.35
N LEU A 420 1.49 -16.71 -24.37
CA LEU A 420 2.47 -15.65 -24.53
C LEU A 420 3.81 -16.04 -23.90
N PRO A 421 4.92 -15.40 -24.30
CA PRO A 421 6.16 -15.51 -23.54
C PRO A 421 5.97 -14.96 -22.12
N LYS A 422 6.62 -15.59 -21.14
CA LYS A 422 6.57 -15.16 -19.74
C LYS A 422 7.07 -13.72 -19.59
N SER A 423 6.22 -12.86 -19.06
CA SER A 423 6.45 -11.45 -18.72
C SER A 423 5.96 -11.15 -17.31
N ALA A 424 6.53 -10.12 -16.67
CA ALA A 424 6.02 -9.61 -15.40
C ALA A 424 4.72 -8.81 -15.59
N CYS A 425 4.53 -8.21 -16.76
CA CYS A 425 3.35 -7.42 -17.07
C CYS A 425 2.68 -7.82 -18.37
N TYR A 426 1.34 -7.85 -18.33
CA TYR A 426 0.47 -8.06 -19.48
C TYR A 426 -0.64 -7.03 -19.47
N GLU A 427 -0.99 -6.53 -20.65
CA GLU A 427 -2.18 -5.72 -20.87
C GLU A 427 -3.23 -6.56 -21.59
N PHE A 428 -4.50 -6.28 -21.32
CA PHE A 428 -5.59 -7.07 -21.86
C PHE A 428 -6.84 -6.24 -22.17
N ILE A 429 -7.63 -6.77 -23.10
CA ILE A 429 -9.00 -6.36 -23.39
C ILE A 429 -9.85 -7.61 -23.46
N VAL A 430 -10.83 -7.73 -22.57
CA VAL A 430 -11.89 -8.72 -22.62
C VAL A 430 -13.15 -8.06 -23.17
N ILE A 431 -13.69 -8.64 -24.24
CA ILE A 431 -14.89 -8.18 -24.92
C ILE A 431 -15.97 -9.25 -24.73
N ASP A 432 -17.07 -8.89 -24.08
CA ASP A 432 -18.24 -9.75 -23.97
C ASP A 432 -19.36 -9.18 -24.85
N GLU A 433 -19.71 -9.94 -25.89
CA GLU A 433 -20.78 -9.64 -26.83
C GLU A 433 -22.08 -10.38 -26.49
N GLY A 434 -22.10 -11.10 -25.36
CA GLY A 434 -23.20 -11.94 -24.88
C GLY A 434 -23.23 -13.33 -25.51
N TRP A 435 -22.83 -13.46 -26.78
CA TRP A 435 -22.80 -14.73 -27.54
C TRP A 435 -21.40 -15.27 -27.83
N GLN A 436 -20.42 -14.39 -27.71
CA GLN A 436 -19.02 -14.68 -27.85
C GLN A 436 -18.27 -13.81 -26.84
N VAL A 437 -17.25 -14.40 -26.24
CA VAL A 437 -16.26 -13.67 -25.44
C VAL A 437 -14.93 -13.76 -26.16
N LYS A 438 -14.25 -12.61 -26.27
CA LYS A 438 -12.91 -12.48 -26.83
C LYS A 438 -11.98 -11.91 -25.78
N ALA A 439 -10.76 -12.44 -25.68
CA ALA A 439 -9.70 -11.87 -24.87
C ALA A 439 -8.47 -11.63 -25.76
N ASP A 440 -8.12 -10.35 -25.92
CA ASP A 440 -6.88 -9.90 -26.54
C ASP A 440 -5.88 -9.59 -25.41
N VAL A 441 -4.71 -10.22 -25.43
CA VAL A 441 -3.68 -10.07 -24.38
C VAL A 441 -2.31 -9.88 -25.02
N TRP A 442 -1.50 -8.97 -24.49
CA TRP A 442 -0.14 -8.74 -24.96
C TRP A 442 0.84 -8.43 -23.83
N THR A 443 2.14 -8.68 -24.08
CA THR A 443 3.21 -8.33 -23.14
C THR A 443 3.38 -6.81 -23.06
N ALA A 444 3.56 -6.27 -21.85
CA ALA A 444 3.76 -4.84 -21.63
C ALA A 444 4.94 -4.56 -20.70
N ASP A 445 5.45 -3.33 -20.72
CA ASP A 445 6.41 -2.84 -19.73
C ASP A 445 5.71 -2.55 -18.39
N CYS A 446 6.32 -2.93 -17.27
CA CYS A 446 5.78 -2.62 -15.94
C CYS A 446 5.96 -1.14 -15.59
N LYS A 447 4.94 -0.53 -14.98
CA LYS A 447 4.96 0.86 -14.54
C LYS A 447 6.03 1.06 -13.46
N GLY A 448 6.85 2.10 -13.61
CA GLY A 448 7.91 2.42 -12.63
C GLY A 448 9.18 1.58 -12.78
N GLU A 449 9.24 0.74 -13.81
CA GLU A 449 10.46 0.08 -14.26
C GLU A 449 11.01 0.78 -15.49
N LYS A 450 12.34 0.74 -15.67
CA LYS A 450 12.97 1.28 -16.87
C LYS A 450 12.47 0.47 -18.07
N LYS A 451 11.87 1.15 -19.05
CA LYS A 451 11.50 0.56 -20.34
C LYS A 451 12.70 -0.21 -20.90
N ARG A 452 12.49 -1.48 -21.23
CA ARG A 452 13.55 -2.23 -21.94
C ARG A 452 13.66 -1.61 -23.33
N ALA A 453 14.88 -1.30 -23.76
CA ALA A 453 15.17 -0.90 -25.14
C ALA A 453 15.05 -2.13 -26.07
N SER A 454 13.91 -2.82 -26.05
CA SER A 454 13.60 -3.91 -26.94
C SER A 454 13.04 -3.32 -28.22
N SER A 455 13.75 -3.52 -29.33
CA SER A 455 13.25 -3.21 -30.68
C SER A 455 12.18 -4.20 -31.16
N LYS A 456 11.91 -5.27 -30.41
CA LYS A 456 10.89 -6.26 -30.77
C LYS A 456 9.49 -5.76 -30.37
N PRO A 457 8.49 -5.92 -31.25
CA PRO A 457 7.10 -5.61 -30.92
C PRO A 457 6.62 -6.48 -29.76
N PRO A 458 5.63 -5.99 -28.97
CA PRO A 458 5.04 -6.79 -27.90
C PRO A 458 4.41 -8.06 -28.48
N ALA A 459 4.64 -9.20 -27.82
CA ALA A 459 3.99 -10.45 -28.19
C ALA A 459 2.50 -10.35 -27.81
N ALA A 460 1.62 -10.78 -28.71
CA ALA A 460 0.18 -10.70 -28.53
C ALA A 460 -0.50 -12.03 -28.88
N THR A 461 -1.60 -12.33 -28.20
CA THR A 461 -2.47 -13.47 -28.47
C THR A 461 -3.93 -13.03 -28.38
N SER A 462 -4.79 -13.66 -29.18
CA SER A 462 -6.24 -13.43 -29.17
C SER A 462 -6.93 -14.79 -29.06
N VAL A 463 -7.71 -14.97 -28.00
CA VAL A 463 -8.56 -16.16 -27.84
C VAL A 463 -10.02 -15.75 -27.88
N LYS A 464 -10.87 -16.62 -28.43
CA LYS A 464 -12.31 -16.39 -28.53
C LYS A 464 -13.05 -17.67 -28.23
N LEU A 465 -14.20 -17.55 -27.58
CA LEU A 465 -15.07 -18.67 -27.25
C LEU A 465 -16.53 -18.30 -27.46
N HIS A 466 -17.26 -19.16 -28.16
CA HIS A 466 -18.72 -19.03 -28.27
C HIS A 466 -19.39 -19.53 -27.01
N THR A 467 -20.45 -18.85 -26.60
CA THR A 467 -21.11 -19.14 -25.34
C THR A 467 -22.44 -19.83 -25.59
N PRO A 468 -22.80 -20.88 -24.82
CA PRO A 468 -24.01 -21.66 -25.06
C PRO A 468 -25.31 -20.84 -25.04
N PHE A 469 -26.28 -21.23 -25.87
CA PHE A 469 -27.57 -20.56 -26.02
C PHE A 469 -28.60 -21.06 -24.98
N HIS A 470 -28.40 -20.79 -23.69
CA HIS A 470 -29.28 -21.35 -22.65
C HIS A 470 -30.54 -20.51 -22.35
N GLN A 471 -30.66 -19.26 -22.82
CA GLN A 471 -31.80 -18.38 -22.50
C GLN A 471 -32.35 -17.63 -23.72
N ARG A 472 -33.68 -17.41 -23.75
CA ARG A 472 -34.39 -16.63 -24.79
C ARG A 472 -34.02 -15.14 -24.80
N LYS A 473 -33.41 -14.61 -23.73
CA LYS A 473 -32.91 -13.24 -23.63
C LYS A 473 -31.42 -13.27 -23.31
N ARG A 474 -30.60 -12.64 -24.15
CA ARG A 474 -29.18 -12.40 -23.88
C ARG A 474 -29.05 -11.17 -22.99
N SER A 475 -28.69 -11.35 -21.73
CA SER A 475 -28.16 -10.26 -20.90
C SER A 475 -26.64 -10.35 -20.90
N LEU A 476 -25.96 -9.21 -20.91
CA LEU A 476 -24.53 -9.20 -20.59
C LEU A 476 -24.33 -9.60 -19.13
N ARG A 477 -23.11 -10.02 -18.83
CA ARG A 477 -22.76 -10.70 -17.58
C ARG A 477 -22.15 -9.75 -16.57
N ASN A 478 -22.42 -9.99 -15.30
CA ASN A 478 -21.73 -9.25 -14.23
C ASN A 478 -20.24 -9.63 -14.24
N VAL A 479 -19.40 -8.64 -13.95
CA VAL A 479 -17.94 -8.78 -13.98
C VAL A 479 -17.42 -8.90 -12.55
N VAL A 480 -16.70 -9.99 -12.29
CA VAL A 480 -15.95 -10.19 -11.05
C VAL A 480 -14.49 -10.47 -11.40
N VAL A 481 -13.58 -9.82 -10.69
CA VAL A 481 -12.14 -9.97 -10.85
C VAL A 481 -11.59 -10.64 -9.60
N ALA A 482 -10.81 -11.70 -9.75
CA ALA A 482 -10.21 -12.40 -8.62
C ALA A 482 -8.79 -12.90 -8.93
N LYS A 483 -8.15 -13.39 -7.88
CA LYS A 483 -6.89 -14.13 -7.93
C LYS A 483 -7.17 -15.63 -7.88
N THR A 484 -6.36 -16.43 -8.55
CA THR A 484 -6.34 -17.89 -8.46
C THR A 484 -4.91 -18.41 -8.29
N GLY A 485 -4.74 -19.67 -7.87
CA GLY A 485 -3.45 -20.32 -7.61
C GLY A 485 -3.18 -20.61 -6.13
N ASP A 486 -1.90 -20.75 -5.78
CA ASP A 486 -1.41 -21.19 -4.46
C ASP A 486 -1.07 -20.02 -3.49
N GLY A 487 -1.22 -18.78 -3.95
CA GLY A 487 -0.87 -17.57 -3.20
C GLY A 487 0.60 -17.13 -3.31
N ALA A 488 1.45 -17.84 -4.06
CA ALA A 488 2.87 -17.50 -4.24
C ALA A 488 3.10 -16.28 -5.14
N VAL A 489 2.12 -15.90 -5.95
CA VAL A 489 2.17 -14.75 -6.86
C VAL A 489 1.09 -13.75 -6.53
N ASP A 490 1.48 -12.57 -6.07
CA ASP A 490 0.57 -11.43 -5.93
C ASP A 490 0.51 -10.65 -7.24
N PHE A 491 -0.47 -9.75 -7.38
CA PHE A 491 -0.47 -8.85 -8.53
C PHE A 491 -1.11 -7.50 -8.23
N LEU A 492 -0.62 -6.49 -8.94
CA LEU A 492 -1.25 -5.20 -9.07
C LEU A 492 -2.03 -5.17 -10.39
N LEU A 493 -3.27 -4.70 -10.35
CA LEU A 493 -4.09 -4.52 -11.53
C LEU A 493 -4.27 -3.02 -11.80
N GLU A 494 -3.44 -2.51 -12.71
CA GLU A 494 -3.42 -1.12 -13.12
C GLU A 494 -4.48 -0.88 -14.20
N GLU A 495 -5.01 0.34 -14.27
CA GLU A 495 -5.90 0.78 -15.36
C GLU A 495 -7.12 -0.12 -15.58
N LEU A 496 -7.65 -0.73 -14.50
CA LEU A 496 -8.85 -1.56 -14.56
C LEU A 496 -10.08 -0.70 -14.89
N HIS A 497 -10.65 -0.94 -16.06
CA HIS A 497 -11.89 -0.29 -16.50
C HIS A 497 -12.94 -1.30 -16.92
N HIS A 498 -14.19 -1.00 -16.60
CA HIS A 498 -15.38 -1.72 -17.07
C HIS A 498 -16.34 -0.72 -17.72
N SER A 499 -16.74 -0.97 -18.98
CA SER A 499 -17.57 -0.03 -19.77
C SER A 499 -18.43 -0.72 -20.84
N PHE A 500 -19.42 -0.01 -21.39
CA PHE A 500 -20.47 -0.55 -22.30
C PHE A 500 -20.54 0.16 -23.66
N ALA A 501 -19.79 1.23 -23.82
CA ALA A 501 -19.76 2.06 -25.01
C ALA A 501 -18.31 2.18 -25.48
N ASN A 502 -18.10 2.39 -26.78
CA ASN A 502 -16.79 2.69 -27.37
C ASN A 502 -16.27 4.05 -26.88
N HIS A 503 -15.89 4.16 -25.60
CA HIS A 503 -15.11 5.30 -25.10
C HIS A 503 -13.60 5.10 -25.39
N LEU A 504 -13.25 4.14 -26.24
CA LEU A 504 -11.91 3.87 -26.77
C LEU A 504 -11.31 5.04 -27.59
N LEU A 505 -12.07 6.09 -27.88
CA LEU A 505 -11.61 7.21 -28.72
C LEU A 505 -10.77 8.29 -28.00
N LYS A 506 -10.43 8.16 -26.70
CA LYS A 506 -9.54 9.14 -26.04
C LYS A 506 -8.20 8.62 -25.50
N PHE A 507 -8.00 7.31 -25.37
CA PHE A 507 -6.74 6.75 -24.87
C PHE A 507 -5.97 5.86 -25.86
N VAL A 508 -6.59 5.46 -26.97
CA VAL A 508 -5.97 4.57 -27.99
C VAL A 508 -5.33 5.34 -29.16
N SER A 509 -5.44 6.67 -29.19
CA SER A 509 -4.99 7.54 -30.29
C SER A 509 -3.47 7.61 -30.53
N LEU A 510 -2.63 6.90 -29.76
CA LEU A 510 -1.16 6.95 -29.95
C LEU A 510 -0.50 5.62 -30.31
N ILE A 511 -1.23 4.51 -30.44
CA ILE A 511 -0.62 3.20 -30.75
C ILE A 511 -1.28 2.47 -31.93
N LEU A 512 -2.45 2.91 -32.41
CA LEU A 512 -3.20 2.12 -33.39
C LEU A 512 -2.85 2.23 -34.91
N PRO A 513 -1.88 3.02 -35.43
CA PRO A 513 -1.55 2.87 -36.84
C PRO A 513 -0.59 1.70 -37.13
N LEU A 514 0.05 1.08 -36.12
CA LEU A 514 1.00 -0.02 -36.38
C LEU A 514 0.38 -1.43 -36.43
N LEU A 515 -0.75 -1.68 -35.74
CA LEU A 515 -1.31 -3.05 -35.70
C LEU A 515 -2.14 -3.40 -36.96
N VAL A 516 -2.76 -2.41 -37.60
CA VAL A 516 -3.57 -2.62 -38.81
C VAL A 516 -2.71 -2.94 -40.05
N ILE A 517 -1.44 -2.54 -40.04
CA ILE A 517 -0.50 -2.84 -41.14
C ILE A 517 0.07 -4.27 -41.01
N ILE A 518 0.24 -4.79 -39.80
CA ILE A 518 0.86 -6.11 -39.58
C ILE A 518 -0.12 -7.27 -39.89
N LEU A 519 -1.42 -7.08 -39.67
CA LEU A 519 -2.44 -8.11 -39.96
C LEU A 519 -2.91 -8.15 -41.43
N ARG A 520 -2.40 -7.27 -42.30
CA ARG A 520 -2.70 -7.28 -43.75
C ARG A 520 -1.61 -7.91 -44.62
N ILE A 521 -0.54 -8.47 -44.03
CA ILE A 521 0.57 -9.12 -44.76
C ILE A 521 0.73 -10.59 -44.33
N GLN A 522 -0.37 -11.27 -44.00
CA GLN A 522 -0.41 -12.74 -43.96
C GLN A 522 -1.47 -13.26 -44.90
#